data_AF-A0A7Y4TLR4-F1
#
_entry.id   AF-A0A7Y4TLR4-F1
#
_cell.length_a   1.000
_cell.length_b   1.000
_cell.length_c   1.000
_cell.angle_alpha   90.00
_cell.angle_beta   90.00
_cell.angle_gamma   90.00
#
_symmetry.space_group_name_H-M   'P 1'
#
loop_
_entity.id
_entity.type
_entity.pdbx_description
1 polymer ?
#
loop_
_entity_poly.entity_id
_entity_poly.type
_entity_poly.pdbx_seq_one_letter_code
_entity_poly.pdbx_strand_id
1 'polypeptide(L)'
;MRISDAADVPKPGLFRPTFLIILTLLFNLGATASKTPDVQKAEVENSRQLVKQADKLIKKGNVIEAEKLLLRAVNVAGEDSFPKLRLAQLYVKLRRLTEAYDICYPIAAAEPKNAYAYAVLGSTMLGVGRFKDARGLFFTALKMDRKQALAWAGFGMLEFYENRIPQSLNNLEEAVFQDPEQPDYVFALAQVSARAEKYKVAADAYYRFLAVSKDTDDERRARIKGLINFLNFLGQRQSLYSTAGAVKTSVPIVLTGNRPVIQLRINNRDEPLNFVLDTGSGISVISD
;
A
#
# COMPACT_ATOMS: atom_id res chain seq x y z
N MET A 1 71.82 -66.16 0.15
CA MET A 1 70.82 -65.30 -0.55
C MET A 1 71.56 -64.64 -1.71
N ARG A 2 71.38 -65.16 -2.94
CA ARG A 2 72.06 -64.73 -4.20
C ARG A 2 71.42 -63.41 -4.70
N ILE A 3 72.17 -62.33 -4.97
CA ILE A 3 72.92 -61.91 -6.19
C ILE A 3 72.04 -61.53 -7.41
N SER A 4 72.12 -60.22 -7.77
CA SER A 4 72.09 -59.51 -9.09
C SER A 4 70.95 -59.76 -10.11
N ASP A 5 70.51 -58.88 -11.03
CA ASP A 5 71.03 -57.73 -11.82
C ASP A 5 69.84 -56.79 -12.20
N ALA A 6 69.94 -55.45 -12.28
CA ALA A 6 70.27 -54.60 -13.45
C ALA A 6 69.63 -55.06 -14.78
N ALA A 7 69.07 -54.26 -15.70
CA ALA A 7 68.75 -52.84 -15.87
C ALA A 7 67.84 -52.77 -17.13
N ASP A 8 66.94 -51.78 -17.26
CA ASP A 8 66.70 -51.17 -18.58
C ASP A 8 65.97 -49.82 -18.46
N VAL A 9 66.58 -48.77 -19.02
CA VAL A 9 66.04 -47.41 -19.12
C VAL A 9 66.22 -46.97 -20.57
N PRO A 10 65.15 -46.65 -21.32
CA PRO A 10 65.32 -46.06 -22.64
C PRO A 10 65.51 -44.53 -22.54
N LYS A 11 66.52 -44.04 -23.27
CA LYS A 11 66.92 -42.63 -23.45
C LYS A 11 66.09 -41.92 -24.55
N PRO A 12 66.09 -40.57 -24.59
CA PRO A 12 65.15 -39.77 -25.39
C PRO A 12 65.61 -39.59 -26.84
N GLY A 13 64.64 -39.55 -27.77
CA GLY A 13 64.83 -39.31 -29.20
C GLY A 13 64.33 -37.94 -29.66
N LEU A 14 65.07 -37.37 -30.62
CA LEU A 14 65.10 -35.98 -31.11
C LEU A 14 63.86 -35.48 -31.90
N PHE A 15 63.68 -34.17 -31.85
CA PHE A 15 62.84 -33.27 -32.66
C PHE A 15 62.96 -33.44 -34.19
N ARG A 16 61.84 -33.25 -34.92
CA ARG A 16 61.72 -32.32 -36.08
C ARG A 16 60.25 -31.92 -36.36
N PRO A 17 59.98 -30.69 -36.87
CA PRO A 17 58.66 -30.08 -36.89
C PRO A 17 57.93 -30.25 -38.23
N THR A 18 56.61 -30.40 -38.20
CA THR A 18 55.78 -30.28 -39.41
C THR A 18 54.53 -29.46 -39.09
N PHE A 19 54.39 -28.36 -39.83
CA PHE A 19 53.27 -27.42 -39.86
C PHE A 19 51.94 -28.13 -40.12
N LEU A 20 50.91 -27.89 -39.30
CA LEU A 20 49.52 -27.98 -39.77
C LEU A 20 48.58 -27.06 -38.98
N ILE A 21 48.32 -25.91 -39.60
CA ILE A 21 47.03 -25.24 -39.80
C ILE A 21 46.04 -25.22 -38.61
N ILE A 22 45.94 -24.01 -38.07
CA ILE A 22 44.88 -23.37 -37.29
C ILE A 22 43.49 -23.99 -37.47
N LEU A 23 42.91 -24.45 -36.35
CA LEU A 23 41.47 -24.39 -36.14
C LEU A 23 41.22 -23.74 -34.77
N THR A 24 41.10 -22.41 -34.79
CA THR A 24 40.55 -21.65 -33.67
C THR A 24 39.11 -22.10 -33.46
N LEU A 25 38.88 -22.97 -32.48
CA LEU A 25 37.55 -23.10 -31.89
C LEU A 25 37.27 -21.79 -31.17
N LEU A 26 36.43 -20.96 -31.79
CA LEU A 26 35.81 -19.80 -31.16
C LEU A 26 35.06 -20.29 -29.92
N PHE A 27 35.66 -20.04 -28.76
CA PHE A 27 34.96 -19.97 -27.49
C PHE A 27 33.93 -18.85 -27.63
N ASN A 28 32.70 -19.20 -27.99
CA ASN A 28 31.57 -18.30 -27.87
C ASN A 28 31.20 -18.25 -26.38
N LEU A 29 32.03 -17.55 -25.59
CA LEU A 29 31.54 -16.97 -24.36
C LEU A 29 30.40 -16.07 -24.78
N GLY A 30 29.18 -16.43 -24.39
CA GLY A 30 28.05 -15.53 -24.38
C GLY A 30 28.40 -14.35 -23.48
N ALA A 31 29.13 -13.38 -24.04
CA ALA A 31 29.21 -12.06 -23.51
C ALA A 31 27.77 -11.55 -23.53
N THR A 32 27.16 -11.42 -22.36
CA THR A 32 26.08 -10.46 -22.17
C THR A 32 26.68 -9.12 -22.57
N ALA A 33 26.48 -8.72 -23.83
CA ALA A 33 26.89 -7.43 -24.32
C ALA A 33 26.21 -6.39 -23.43
N SER A 34 26.98 -5.79 -22.51
CA SER A 34 26.48 -4.71 -21.67
C SER A 34 26.01 -3.60 -22.62
N LYS A 35 24.72 -3.25 -22.57
CA LYS A 35 24.15 -2.21 -23.42
C LYS A 35 24.93 -0.91 -23.24
N THR A 36 25.05 -0.12 -24.30
CA THR A 36 25.73 1.17 -24.21
C THR A 36 24.99 2.10 -23.23
N PRO A 37 25.71 2.98 -22.50
CA PRO A 37 25.10 3.88 -21.51
C PRO A 37 23.95 4.73 -22.07
N ASP A 38 24.03 5.14 -23.34
CA ASP A 38 22.98 5.93 -24.01
C ASP A 38 21.70 5.12 -24.24
N VAL A 39 21.82 3.83 -24.59
CA VAL A 39 20.66 2.93 -24.75
C VAL A 39 20.01 2.68 -23.39
N GLN A 40 20.82 2.43 -22.34
CA GLN A 40 20.31 2.23 -20.98
C GLN A 40 19.53 3.47 -20.49
N LYS A 41 20.05 4.67 -20.76
CA LYS A 41 19.42 5.93 -20.36
C LYS A 41 18.10 6.17 -21.09
N ALA A 42 18.05 5.89 -22.40
CA ALA A 42 16.82 6.00 -23.19
C ALA A 42 15.74 5.00 -22.74
N GLU A 43 16.15 3.78 -22.41
CA GLU A 43 15.28 2.72 -21.85
C GLU A 43 14.66 3.14 -20.51
N VAL A 44 15.48 3.68 -19.60
CA VAL A 44 15.01 4.21 -18.31
C VAL A 44 14.00 5.34 -18.52
N GLU A 45 14.28 6.31 -19.37
CA GLU A 45 13.34 7.42 -19.63
C GLU A 45 12.02 6.93 -20.23
N ASN A 46 12.09 6.01 -21.19
CA ASN A 46 10.89 5.40 -21.79
C ASN A 46 10.05 4.67 -20.74
N SER A 47 10.67 3.86 -19.88
CA SER A 47 9.97 3.16 -18.80
C SER A 47 9.28 4.13 -17.83
N ARG A 48 9.92 5.25 -17.50
CA ARG A 48 9.36 6.30 -16.63
C ARG A 48 8.16 6.99 -17.27
N GLN A 49 8.17 7.19 -18.58
CA GLN A 49 7.02 7.74 -19.30
C GLN A 49 5.82 6.78 -19.27
N LEU A 50 6.06 5.48 -19.47
CA LEU A 50 5.03 4.45 -19.37
C LEU A 50 4.43 4.38 -17.94
N VAL A 51 5.27 4.46 -16.90
CA VAL A 51 4.79 4.55 -15.50
C VAL A 51 3.90 5.78 -15.31
N LYS A 52 4.31 6.97 -15.77
CA LYS A 52 3.49 8.19 -15.65
C LYS A 52 2.14 8.05 -16.34
N GLN A 53 2.07 7.35 -17.47
CA GLN A 53 0.81 7.07 -18.16
C GLN A 53 -0.05 6.08 -17.36
N ALA A 54 0.55 5.02 -16.83
CA ALA A 54 -0.14 4.06 -15.96
C ALA A 54 -0.71 4.75 -14.72
N ASP A 55 0.03 5.66 -14.09
CA ASP A 55 -0.42 6.39 -12.91
C ASP A 55 -1.66 7.25 -13.19
N LYS A 56 -1.72 7.88 -14.36
CA LYS A 56 -2.91 8.62 -14.81
C LYS A 56 -4.11 7.68 -14.97
N LEU A 57 -3.90 6.47 -15.51
CA LEU A 57 -4.95 5.47 -15.65
C LEU A 57 -5.41 4.92 -14.28
N ILE A 58 -4.49 4.72 -13.33
CA ILE A 58 -4.82 4.35 -11.95
C ILE A 58 -5.69 5.42 -11.30
N LYS A 59 -5.33 6.71 -11.45
CA LYS A 59 -6.14 7.83 -10.95
C LYS A 59 -7.54 7.88 -11.58
N LYS A 60 -7.68 7.41 -12.82
CA LYS A 60 -8.95 7.25 -13.56
C LYS A 60 -9.71 5.97 -13.24
N GLY A 61 -9.19 5.11 -12.37
CA GLY A 61 -9.76 3.79 -12.10
C GLY A 61 -9.62 2.77 -13.23
N ASN A 62 -8.93 3.10 -14.33
CA ASN A 62 -8.64 2.15 -15.41
C ASN A 62 -7.41 1.29 -15.05
N VAL A 63 -7.62 0.40 -14.10
CA VAL A 63 -6.59 -0.47 -13.52
C VAL A 63 -6.03 -1.46 -14.55
N ILE A 64 -6.88 -2.02 -15.42
CA ILE A 64 -6.46 -3.07 -16.36
C ILE A 64 -5.46 -2.51 -17.38
N GLU A 65 -5.75 -1.36 -17.98
CA GLU A 65 -4.82 -0.72 -18.92
C GLU A 65 -3.58 -0.17 -18.20
N ALA A 66 -3.71 0.28 -16.95
CA ALA A 66 -2.56 0.67 -16.15
C ALA A 66 -1.59 -0.51 -15.91
N GLU A 67 -2.12 -1.70 -15.57
CA GLU A 67 -1.30 -2.90 -15.37
C GLU A 67 -0.55 -3.27 -16.67
N LYS A 68 -1.22 -3.25 -17.82
CA LYS A 68 -0.59 -3.49 -19.13
C LYS A 68 0.55 -2.52 -19.40
N LEU A 69 0.38 -1.23 -19.10
CA LEU A 69 1.43 -0.23 -19.26
C LEU A 69 2.60 -0.45 -18.29
N LEU A 70 2.34 -0.83 -17.05
CA LEU A 70 3.40 -1.14 -16.08
C LEU A 70 4.19 -2.40 -16.50
N LEU A 71 3.52 -3.43 -17.01
CA LEU A 71 4.20 -4.62 -17.56
C LEU A 71 5.10 -4.24 -18.75
N ARG A 72 4.62 -3.38 -19.65
CA ARG A 72 5.46 -2.83 -20.73
C ARG A 72 6.63 -2.02 -20.19
N ALA A 73 6.40 -1.20 -19.16
CA ALA A 73 7.45 -0.40 -18.53
C ALA A 73 8.54 -1.30 -17.94
N VAL A 74 8.17 -2.37 -17.24
CA VAL A 74 9.10 -3.37 -16.69
C VAL A 74 9.94 -4.02 -17.79
N ASN A 75 9.34 -4.37 -18.94
CA ASN A 75 10.05 -5.00 -20.05
C ASN A 75 11.11 -4.09 -20.70
N VAL A 76 10.94 -2.77 -20.64
CA VAL A 76 11.88 -1.80 -21.22
C VAL A 76 12.74 -1.10 -20.18
N ALA A 77 12.58 -1.40 -18.88
CA ALA A 77 13.27 -0.71 -17.78
C ALA A 77 14.75 -1.08 -17.63
N GLY A 78 15.20 -2.15 -18.29
CA GLY A 78 16.53 -2.72 -18.06
C GLY A 78 16.71 -3.09 -16.58
N GLU A 79 17.72 -2.50 -15.95
CA GLU A 79 18.04 -2.70 -14.52
C GLU A 79 17.27 -1.76 -13.58
N ASP A 80 16.49 -0.80 -14.08
CA ASP A 80 15.73 0.12 -13.22
C ASP A 80 14.60 -0.63 -12.48
N SER A 81 14.70 -0.65 -11.15
CA SER A 81 13.70 -1.26 -10.27
C SER A 81 12.44 -0.43 -10.11
N PHE A 82 12.43 0.85 -10.50
CA PHE A 82 11.29 1.74 -10.28
C PHE A 82 9.98 1.23 -10.93
N PRO A 83 9.95 0.83 -12.22
CA PRO A 83 8.72 0.28 -12.83
C PRO A 83 8.24 -1.02 -12.17
N LYS A 84 9.16 -1.88 -11.72
CA LYS A 84 8.84 -3.12 -10.99
C LYS A 84 8.17 -2.80 -9.66
N LEU A 85 8.72 -1.86 -8.90
CA LEU A 85 8.14 -1.41 -7.62
C LEU A 85 6.78 -0.75 -7.82
N ARG A 86 6.57 -0.01 -8.92
CA ARG A 86 5.25 0.55 -9.25
C ARG A 86 4.22 -0.52 -9.57
N LEU A 87 4.61 -1.58 -10.29
CA LEU A 87 3.76 -2.75 -10.51
C LEU A 87 3.43 -3.45 -9.18
N ALA A 88 4.41 -3.66 -8.31
CA ALA A 88 4.17 -4.22 -6.98
C ALA A 88 3.21 -3.36 -6.14
N GLN A 89 3.34 -2.03 -6.19
CA GLN A 89 2.41 -1.12 -5.51
C GLN A 89 0.98 -1.25 -6.06
N LEU A 90 0.81 -1.43 -7.38
CA LEU A 90 -0.49 -1.72 -7.97
C LEU A 90 -1.03 -3.07 -7.45
N TYR A 91 -0.20 -4.10 -7.37
CA TYR A 91 -0.60 -5.40 -6.82
C TYR A 91 -1.03 -5.35 -5.35
N VAL A 92 -0.39 -4.51 -4.52
CA VAL A 92 -0.90 -4.22 -3.17
C VAL A 92 -2.32 -3.65 -3.21
N LYS A 93 -2.57 -2.65 -4.07
CA LYS A 93 -3.93 -2.06 -4.24
C LYS A 93 -4.96 -3.10 -4.69
N LEU A 94 -4.55 -4.05 -5.54
CA LEU A 94 -5.39 -5.13 -6.05
C LEU A 94 -5.48 -6.35 -5.12
N ARG A 95 -4.88 -6.28 -3.92
CA ARG A 95 -4.83 -7.40 -2.96
C ARG A 95 -4.14 -8.66 -3.51
N ARG A 96 -3.33 -8.50 -4.55
CA ARG A 96 -2.43 -9.51 -5.14
C ARG A 96 -1.11 -9.52 -4.38
N LEU A 97 -1.20 -9.88 -3.09
CA LEU A 97 -0.13 -9.65 -2.12
C LEU A 97 1.10 -10.54 -2.33
N THR A 98 0.89 -11.77 -2.81
CA THR A 98 1.99 -12.68 -3.17
C THR A 98 2.81 -12.12 -4.31
N GLU A 99 2.17 -11.69 -5.41
CA GLU A 99 2.90 -11.11 -6.55
C GLU A 99 3.60 -9.79 -6.17
N ALA A 100 2.97 -8.98 -5.31
CA ALA A 100 3.62 -7.78 -4.78
C ALA A 100 4.89 -8.15 -3.99
N TYR A 101 4.83 -9.15 -3.13
CA TYR A 101 5.96 -9.61 -2.31
C TYR A 101 7.12 -10.13 -3.17
N ASP A 102 6.81 -11.02 -4.12
CA ASP A 102 7.81 -11.65 -5.00
C ASP A 102 8.59 -10.62 -5.82
N ILE A 103 7.98 -9.47 -6.12
CA ILE A 103 8.63 -8.35 -6.79
C ILE A 103 9.44 -7.49 -5.80
N CYS A 104 8.82 -7.00 -4.73
CA CYS A 104 9.44 -5.94 -3.90
C CYS A 104 10.47 -6.46 -2.89
N TYR A 105 10.37 -7.71 -2.43
CA TYR A 105 11.33 -8.29 -1.49
C TYR A 105 12.76 -8.39 -2.06
N PRO A 106 13.01 -9.02 -3.23
CA PRO A 106 14.37 -9.12 -3.76
C PRO A 106 14.97 -7.75 -4.08
N ILE A 107 14.15 -6.77 -4.50
CA ILE A 107 14.60 -5.40 -4.77
C ILE A 107 15.03 -4.73 -3.46
N ALA A 108 14.22 -4.81 -2.40
CA ALA A 108 14.59 -4.22 -1.10
C ALA A 108 15.86 -4.86 -0.50
N ALA A 109 16.10 -6.15 -0.78
CA ALA A 109 17.32 -6.84 -0.37
C ALA A 109 18.55 -6.41 -1.17
N ALA A 110 18.41 -6.22 -2.49
CA ALA A 110 19.50 -5.81 -3.38
C ALA A 110 19.81 -4.30 -3.30
N GLU A 111 18.83 -3.48 -2.93
CA GLU A 111 18.92 -2.02 -2.93
C GLU A 111 18.69 -1.43 -1.53
N PRO A 112 19.65 -1.55 -0.60
CA PRO A 112 19.47 -1.18 0.81
C PRO A 112 19.26 0.32 1.07
N LYS A 113 19.42 1.17 0.05
CA LYS A 113 19.16 2.62 0.11
C LYS A 113 17.87 3.03 -0.60
N ASN A 114 17.14 2.09 -1.20
CA ASN A 114 15.91 2.39 -1.92
C ASN A 114 14.74 2.48 -0.92
N ALA A 115 14.48 3.70 -0.44
CA ALA A 115 13.36 3.98 0.47
C ALA A 115 11.99 3.53 -0.10
N TYR A 116 11.81 3.66 -1.41
CA TYR A 116 10.57 3.27 -2.07
C TYR A 116 10.35 1.76 -2.05
N ALA A 117 11.41 0.96 -2.26
CA ALA A 117 11.35 -0.50 -2.15
C ALA A 117 10.87 -0.96 -0.77
N TYR A 118 11.46 -0.39 0.30
CA TYR A 118 11.04 -0.67 1.67
C TYR A 118 9.60 -0.21 1.95
N ALA A 119 9.17 0.93 1.40
CA ALA A 119 7.80 1.42 1.56
C ALA A 119 6.77 0.49 0.89
N VAL A 120 7.06 0.00 -0.32
CA VAL A 120 6.21 -0.97 -1.03
C VAL A 120 6.18 -2.30 -0.27
N LEU A 121 7.33 -2.83 0.15
CA LEU A 121 7.39 -4.06 0.94
C LEU A 121 6.65 -3.93 2.28
N GLY A 122 6.78 -2.78 2.95
CA GLY A 122 6.01 -2.48 4.17
C GLY A 122 4.51 -2.47 3.93
N SER A 123 4.06 -1.88 2.82
CA SER A 123 2.65 -1.87 2.41
C SER A 123 2.14 -3.28 2.11
N THR A 124 2.98 -4.11 1.47
CA THR A 124 2.70 -5.53 1.23
C THR A 124 2.53 -6.29 2.55
N MET A 125 3.48 -6.15 3.49
CA MET A 125 3.41 -6.79 4.81
C MET A 125 2.20 -6.32 5.63
N LEU A 126 1.85 -5.04 5.52
CA LEU A 126 0.64 -4.49 6.14
C LEU A 126 -0.61 -5.16 5.58
N GLY A 127 -0.69 -5.31 4.25
CA GLY A 127 -1.81 -5.99 3.58
C GLY A 127 -1.95 -7.47 3.95
N VAL A 128 -0.84 -8.15 4.26
CA VAL A 128 -0.81 -9.54 4.76
C VAL A 128 -1.18 -9.63 6.25
N GLY A 129 -1.19 -8.51 6.98
CA GLY A 129 -1.46 -8.47 8.42
C GLY A 129 -0.22 -8.68 9.30
N ARG A 130 0.99 -8.64 8.72
CA ARG A 130 2.26 -8.74 9.46
C ARG A 130 2.69 -7.37 9.97
N PHE A 131 1.94 -6.84 10.95
CA PHE A 131 2.12 -5.46 11.43
C PHE A 131 3.51 -5.16 11.99
N LYS A 132 4.12 -6.09 12.74
CA LYS A 132 5.48 -5.90 13.28
C LYS A 132 6.52 -5.70 12.16
N ASP A 133 6.42 -6.49 11.09
CA ASP A 133 7.36 -6.43 9.97
C ASP A 133 7.12 -5.15 9.16
N ALA A 134 5.86 -4.83 8.87
CA ALA A 134 5.46 -3.60 8.19
C ALA A 134 6.01 -2.35 8.90
N ARG A 135 5.91 -2.30 10.25
CA ARG A 135 6.44 -1.22 11.07
C ARG A 135 7.95 -1.04 10.88
N GLY A 136 8.72 -2.12 10.93
CA GLY A 136 10.17 -2.08 10.72
C GLY A 136 10.55 -1.61 9.32
N LEU A 137 9.78 -2.02 8.31
CA LEU A 137 9.99 -1.64 6.92
C LEU A 137 9.67 -0.17 6.66
N PHE A 138 8.55 0.35 7.18
CA PHE A 138 8.22 1.78 7.07
C PHE A 138 9.24 2.65 7.81
N PHE A 139 9.67 2.23 9.00
CA PHE A 139 10.73 2.93 9.72
C PHE A 139 12.04 2.97 8.91
N THR A 140 12.42 1.85 8.30
CA THR A 140 13.61 1.76 7.44
C THR A 140 13.47 2.68 6.23
N ALA A 141 12.32 2.65 5.53
CA ALA A 141 12.05 3.55 4.41
C ALA A 141 12.22 5.02 4.79
N LEU A 142 11.63 5.45 5.91
CA LEU A 142 11.70 6.83 6.39
C LEU A 142 13.07 7.23 6.93
N LYS A 143 13.88 6.26 7.38
CA LYS A 143 15.29 6.50 7.73
C LYS A 143 16.13 6.78 6.48
N MET A 144 15.82 6.13 5.36
CA MET A 144 16.51 6.35 4.08
C MET A 144 16.07 7.63 3.39
N ASP A 145 14.76 7.89 3.38
CA ASP A 145 14.19 9.11 2.80
C ASP A 145 12.94 9.57 3.57
N ARG A 146 13.06 10.71 4.25
CA ARG A 146 11.94 11.33 4.99
C ARG A 146 10.86 11.91 4.09
N LYS A 147 11.11 12.05 2.78
CA LYS A 147 10.12 12.51 1.78
C LYS A 147 9.32 11.36 1.16
N GLN A 148 9.54 10.12 1.60
CA GLN A 148 8.83 8.96 1.07
C GLN A 148 7.37 8.93 1.53
N ALA A 149 6.48 9.57 0.78
CA ALA A 149 5.05 9.71 1.10
C ALA A 149 4.34 8.37 1.34
N LEU A 150 4.66 7.33 0.56
CA LEU A 150 4.06 6.00 0.73
C LEU A 150 4.38 5.39 2.10
N ALA A 151 5.60 5.62 2.61
CA ALA A 151 5.99 5.09 3.91
C ALA A 151 5.24 5.82 5.03
N TRP A 152 5.09 7.14 4.96
CA TRP A 152 4.26 7.89 5.90
C TRP A 152 2.80 7.42 5.89
N ALA A 153 2.20 7.25 4.70
CA ALA A 153 0.83 6.79 4.57
C ALA A 153 0.65 5.37 5.13
N GLY A 154 1.52 4.44 4.73
CA GLY A 154 1.49 3.06 5.22
C GLY A 154 1.68 2.98 6.73
N PHE A 155 2.57 3.80 7.28
CA PHE A 155 2.77 3.87 8.73
C PHE A 155 1.55 4.46 9.45
N GLY A 156 0.95 5.52 8.90
CA GLY A 156 -0.30 6.07 9.41
C GLY A 156 -1.45 5.06 9.43
N MET A 157 -1.59 4.27 8.36
CA MET A 157 -2.59 3.18 8.31
C MET A 157 -2.29 2.06 9.30
N LEU A 158 -1.02 1.72 9.51
CA LEU A 158 -0.61 0.75 10.53
C LEU A 158 -1.01 1.23 11.93
N GLU A 159 -0.69 2.48 12.29
CA GLU A 159 -1.09 3.07 13.57
C GLU A 159 -2.62 3.13 13.72
N PHE A 160 -3.35 3.37 12.62
CA PHE A 160 -4.82 3.30 12.64
C PHE A 160 -5.33 1.91 12.99
N TYR A 161 -4.79 0.85 12.36
CA TYR A 161 -5.19 -0.52 12.66
C TYR A 161 -4.83 -0.97 14.08
N GLU A 162 -3.79 -0.38 14.67
CA GLU A 162 -3.45 -0.58 16.09
C GLU A 162 -4.23 0.35 17.05
N ASN A 163 -5.23 1.09 16.56
CA ASN A 163 -6.05 2.05 17.32
C ASN A 163 -5.23 3.20 17.97
N ARG A 164 -4.07 3.52 17.40
CA ARG A 164 -3.20 4.64 17.80
C ARG A 164 -3.54 5.89 16.99
N ILE A 165 -4.75 6.38 17.22
CA ILE A 165 -5.39 7.41 16.39
C ILE A 165 -4.57 8.73 16.30
N PRO A 166 -3.99 9.28 17.39
CA PRO A 166 -3.19 10.51 17.29
C PRO A 166 -1.94 10.36 16.41
N GLN A 167 -1.21 9.24 16.54
CA GLN A 167 -0.03 8.94 15.75
C GLN A 167 -0.38 8.71 14.28
N SER A 168 -1.50 8.04 14.03
CA SER A 168 -2.04 7.83 12.69
C SER A 168 -2.29 9.16 11.97
N LEU A 169 -2.95 10.11 12.63
CA LEU A 169 -3.22 11.44 12.08
C LEU A 169 -1.92 12.16 11.69
N ASN A 170 -0.94 12.23 12.61
CA ASN A 170 0.32 12.92 12.33
C ASN A 170 1.04 12.31 11.11
N ASN A 171 1.09 10.97 11.01
CA ASN A 171 1.72 10.28 9.89
C ASN A 171 0.95 10.50 8.56
N LEU A 172 -0.38 10.55 8.59
CA LEU A 172 -1.19 10.81 7.39
C LEU A 172 -1.13 12.28 6.95
N GLU A 173 -1.03 13.22 7.89
CA GLU A 173 -0.78 14.63 7.60
C GLU A 173 0.57 14.80 6.88
N GLU A 174 1.63 14.13 7.35
CA GLU A 174 2.93 14.09 6.65
C GLU A 174 2.81 13.47 5.25
N ALA A 175 2.08 12.37 5.10
CA ALA A 175 1.88 11.75 3.78
C ALA A 175 1.21 12.70 2.78
N VAL A 176 0.17 13.42 3.21
CA VAL A 176 -0.54 14.41 2.39
C VAL A 176 0.32 15.66 2.15
N PHE A 177 1.21 16.02 3.06
CA PHE A 177 2.17 17.10 2.85
C PHE A 177 3.20 16.74 1.77
N GLN A 178 3.74 15.51 1.80
CA GLN A 178 4.72 15.04 0.81
C GLN A 178 4.10 14.80 -0.58
N ASP A 179 2.89 14.23 -0.66
CA ASP A 179 2.16 14.03 -1.92
C ASP A 179 0.71 14.55 -1.82
N PRO A 180 0.51 15.86 -2.05
CA PRO A 180 -0.78 16.52 -1.90
C PRO A 180 -1.85 16.09 -2.91
N GLU A 181 -1.46 15.44 -4.00
CA GLU A 181 -2.33 15.04 -5.10
C GLU A 181 -2.67 13.55 -5.10
N GLN A 182 -2.18 12.78 -4.11
CA GLN A 182 -2.47 11.36 -4.02
C GLN A 182 -3.81 11.11 -3.32
N PRO A 183 -4.85 10.63 -4.03
CA PRO A 183 -6.20 10.55 -3.47
C PRO A 183 -6.31 9.62 -2.26
N ASP A 184 -5.56 8.52 -2.25
CA ASP A 184 -5.61 7.54 -1.15
C ASP A 184 -5.15 8.14 0.19
N TYR A 185 -4.14 9.00 0.17
CA TYR A 185 -3.60 9.61 1.40
C TYR A 185 -4.58 10.61 1.97
N VAL A 186 -5.18 11.44 1.09
CA VAL A 186 -6.21 12.41 1.46
C VAL A 186 -7.46 11.70 1.99
N PHE A 187 -7.87 10.60 1.35
CA PHE A 187 -9.02 9.81 1.79
C PHE A 187 -8.77 9.13 3.14
N ALA A 188 -7.59 8.55 3.34
CA ALA A 188 -7.20 7.96 4.61
C ALA A 188 -7.19 9.01 5.74
N LEU A 189 -6.62 10.20 5.50
CA LEU A 189 -6.64 11.29 6.47
C LEU A 189 -8.07 11.68 6.85
N ALA A 190 -8.99 11.74 5.88
CA ALA A 190 -10.40 12.03 6.12
C ALA A 190 -11.06 10.97 7.01
N GLN A 191 -10.83 9.68 6.71
CA GLN A 191 -11.38 8.56 7.50
C GLN A 191 -10.86 8.56 8.94
N VAL A 192 -9.55 8.71 9.13
CA VAL A 192 -8.95 8.73 10.47
C VAL A 192 -9.39 9.97 11.24
N SER A 193 -9.52 11.13 10.58
CA SER A 193 -10.03 12.35 11.20
C SER A 193 -11.48 12.20 11.66
N ALA A 194 -12.33 11.53 10.87
CA ALA A 194 -13.70 11.24 11.27
C ALA A 194 -13.74 10.29 12.47
N ARG A 195 -12.89 9.26 12.49
CA ARG A 195 -12.75 8.33 13.62
C ARG A 195 -12.24 9.00 14.89
N ALA A 196 -11.42 10.04 14.73
CA ALA A 196 -10.90 10.88 15.80
C ALA A 196 -11.87 12.00 16.22
N GLU A 197 -13.09 12.03 15.66
CA GLU A 197 -14.11 13.06 15.91
C GLU A 197 -13.66 14.50 15.55
N LYS A 198 -12.60 14.62 14.75
CA LYS A 198 -12.17 15.89 14.14
C LYS A 198 -13.02 16.17 12.90
N TYR A 199 -14.32 16.34 13.09
CA TYR A 199 -15.30 16.33 11.99
C TYR A 199 -15.05 17.39 10.92
N LYS A 200 -14.66 18.61 11.31
CA LYS A 200 -14.30 19.66 10.34
C LYS A 200 -13.11 19.25 9.48
N VAL A 201 -12.04 18.76 10.09
CA VAL A 201 -10.83 18.30 9.38
C VAL A 201 -11.17 17.14 8.43
N ALA A 202 -12.02 16.22 8.88
CA ALA A 202 -12.51 15.12 8.05
C ALA A 202 -13.30 15.61 6.82
N ALA A 203 -14.23 16.55 7.01
CA ALA A 203 -15.01 17.15 5.92
C ALA A 203 -14.11 17.87 4.91
N ASP A 204 -13.15 18.67 5.38
CA ASP A 204 -12.19 19.40 4.53
C ASP A 204 -11.32 18.42 3.72
N ALA A 205 -10.86 17.33 4.34
CA ALA A 205 -10.10 16.28 3.66
C ALA A 205 -10.94 15.54 2.61
N TYR A 206 -12.22 15.24 2.88
CA TYR A 206 -13.12 14.67 1.87
C TYR A 206 -13.42 15.62 0.71
N TYR A 207 -13.56 16.92 0.97
CA TYR A 207 -13.66 17.92 -0.10
C TYR A 207 -12.43 17.89 -1.00
N ARG A 208 -11.24 17.85 -0.40
CA ARG A 208 -9.99 17.74 -1.14
C ARG A 208 -9.91 16.45 -1.94
N PHE A 209 -10.33 15.32 -1.37
CA PHE A 209 -10.41 14.05 -2.09
C PHE A 209 -11.26 14.17 -3.37
N LEU A 210 -12.45 14.79 -3.29
CA LEU A 210 -13.32 15.00 -4.45
C LEU A 210 -12.72 15.95 -5.50
N ALA A 211 -11.82 16.84 -5.11
CA ALA A 211 -11.12 17.76 -6.01
C ALA A 211 -9.97 17.08 -6.76
N VAL A 212 -9.20 16.21 -6.08
CA VAL A 212 -8.07 15.49 -6.69
C VAL A 212 -8.51 14.23 -7.44
N SER A 213 -9.65 13.63 -7.07
CA SER A 213 -10.21 12.42 -7.68
C SER A 213 -11.45 12.76 -8.51
N LYS A 214 -11.23 13.40 -9.66
CA LYS A 214 -12.30 13.90 -10.54
C LYS A 214 -13.09 12.79 -11.23
N ASP A 215 -12.40 11.68 -11.53
CA ASP A 215 -12.93 10.58 -12.35
C ASP A 215 -13.52 9.44 -11.48
N THR A 216 -13.96 9.74 -10.25
CA THR A 216 -14.68 8.78 -9.41
C THR A 216 -16.13 8.66 -9.84
N ASP A 217 -16.68 7.45 -9.74
CA ASP A 217 -18.08 7.15 -10.02
C ASP A 217 -19.06 8.13 -9.33
N ASP A 218 -20.10 8.56 -10.05
CA ASP A 218 -21.03 9.60 -9.61
C ASP A 218 -21.75 9.23 -8.30
N GLU A 219 -22.09 7.95 -8.13
CA GLU A 219 -22.71 7.45 -6.90
C GLU A 219 -21.74 7.56 -5.72
N ARG A 220 -20.48 7.13 -5.92
CA ARG A 220 -19.42 7.31 -4.90
C ARG A 220 -19.25 8.77 -4.54
N ARG A 221 -19.25 9.68 -5.51
CA ARG A 221 -19.12 11.13 -5.24
C ARG A 221 -20.31 11.67 -4.48
N ALA A 222 -21.54 11.26 -4.83
CA ALA A 222 -22.75 11.64 -4.10
C ALA A 222 -22.71 11.18 -2.64
N ARG A 223 -22.28 9.94 -2.38
CA ARG A 223 -22.10 9.41 -1.01
C ARG A 223 -21.09 10.23 -0.21
N ILE A 224 -19.95 10.60 -0.80
CA ILE A 224 -18.94 11.42 -0.13
C ILE A 224 -19.47 12.84 0.14
N LYS A 225 -20.23 13.45 -0.77
CA LYS A 225 -20.90 14.74 -0.52
C LYS A 225 -21.89 14.65 0.64
N GLY A 226 -22.68 13.58 0.72
CA GLY A 226 -23.56 13.33 1.85
C GLY A 226 -22.80 13.21 3.17
N LEU A 227 -21.69 12.45 3.17
CA LEU A 227 -20.81 12.31 4.33
C LEU A 227 -20.19 13.65 4.77
N ILE A 228 -19.74 14.47 3.82
CA ILE A 228 -19.24 15.83 4.09
C ILE A 228 -20.31 16.68 4.78
N ASN A 229 -21.55 16.67 4.27
CA ASN A 229 -22.66 17.41 4.88
C ASN A 229 -22.92 16.93 6.31
N PHE A 230 -22.90 15.62 6.53
CA PHE A 230 -23.06 15.02 7.84
C PHE A 230 -21.93 15.41 8.81
N LEU A 231 -20.67 15.34 8.38
CA LEU A 231 -19.52 15.72 9.21
C LEU A 231 -19.52 17.22 9.54
N ASN A 232 -19.88 18.09 8.60
CA ASN A 232 -20.06 19.52 8.86
C ASN A 232 -21.17 19.77 9.87
N PHE A 233 -22.28 19.05 9.75
CA PHE A 233 -23.36 19.11 10.73
C PHE A 233 -22.87 18.70 12.13
N LEU A 234 -22.12 17.59 12.26
CA LEU A 234 -21.56 17.15 13.55
C LEU A 234 -20.57 18.19 14.11
N GLY A 235 -19.70 18.76 13.28
CA GLY A 235 -18.70 19.75 13.69
C GLY A 235 -19.28 21.08 14.18
N GLN A 236 -20.53 21.39 13.84
CA GLN A 236 -21.25 22.59 14.32
C GLN A 236 -22.03 22.35 15.62
N ARG A 237 -22.17 21.10 16.06
CA ARG A 237 -22.94 20.76 17.27
C ARG A 237 -22.06 20.90 18.51
N GLN A 238 -22.46 21.75 19.44
CA GLN A 238 -21.86 21.79 20.79
C GLN A 238 -22.22 20.54 21.61
N SER A 239 -23.37 19.92 21.32
CA SER A 239 -23.79 18.62 21.85
C SER A 239 -24.62 17.88 20.81
N LEU A 240 -24.35 16.58 20.65
CA LEU A 240 -25.17 15.67 19.83
C LEU A 240 -26.50 15.35 20.53
N TYR A 241 -26.54 15.49 21.84
CA TYR A 241 -27.70 15.23 22.69
C TYR A 241 -28.22 16.54 23.27
N SER A 242 -28.84 17.38 22.44
CA SER A 242 -29.66 18.47 22.97
C SER A 242 -31.10 17.96 23.12
N THR A 243 -31.59 17.82 24.35
CA THR A 243 -33.03 17.63 24.57
C THR A 243 -33.75 18.93 24.25
N ALA A 244 -34.20 19.06 23.00
CA ALA A 244 -34.91 20.23 22.48
C ALA A 244 -36.36 19.86 22.10
N GLY A 245 -37.25 20.85 22.10
CA GLY A 245 -38.68 20.68 21.81
C GLY A 245 -39.56 21.03 23.01
N ALA A 246 -40.84 21.31 22.73
CA ALA A 246 -41.82 21.70 23.75
C ALA A 246 -42.20 20.54 24.68
N VAL A 247 -41.98 19.29 24.24
CA VAL A 247 -42.35 18.08 24.98
C VAL A 247 -41.08 17.27 25.23
N LYS A 248 -40.85 16.93 26.50
CA LYS A 248 -39.80 15.99 26.92
C LYS A 248 -40.47 14.76 27.50
N THR A 249 -40.00 13.59 27.10
CA THR A 249 -40.39 12.29 27.66
C THR A 249 -39.12 11.54 28.05
N SER A 250 -39.15 10.87 29.20
CA SER A 250 -38.13 9.91 29.60
C SER A 250 -38.71 8.51 29.45
N VAL A 251 -38.02 7.64 28.72
CA VAL A 251 -38.41 6.23 28.56
C VAL A 251 -37.37 5.38 29.30
N PRO A 252 -37.75 4.65 30.36
CA PRO A 252 -36.82 3.76 31.02
C PRO A 252 -36.39 2.63 30.08
N ILE A 253 -35.10 2.35 30.06
CA ILE A 253 -34.54 1.20 29.36
C ILE A 253 -34.31 0.09 30.38
N VAL A 254 -34.79 -1.11 30.08
CA VAL A 254 -34.53 -2.32 30.86
C VAL A 254 -33.55 -3.19 30.08
N LEU A 255 -32.51 -3.69 30.74
CA LEU A 255 -31.58 -4.64 30.11
C LEU A 255 -32.13 -6.06 30.25
N THR A 256 -32.36 -6.72 29.12
CA THR A 256 -32.68 -8.15 29.07
C THR A 256 -31.49 -8.88 28.45
N GLY A 257 -30.64 -9.46 29.29
CA GLY A 257 -29.28 -9.87 28.86
C GLY A 257 -28.46 -8.64 28.46
N ASN A 258 -27.83 -8.67 27.28
CA ASN A 258 -27.04 -7.56 26.74
C ASN A 258 -27.84 -6.68 25.77
N ARG A 259 -29.16 -6.75 25.78
CA ARG A 259 -30.03 -6.02 24.86
C ARG A 259 -30.82 -4.95 25.62
N PRO A 260 -30.69 -3.66 25.25
CA PRO A 260 -31.56 -2.61 25.76
C PRO A 260 -32.98 -2.82 25.23
N VAL A 261 -33.95 -2.93 26.14
CA VAL A 261 -35.37 -3.10 25.86
C VAL A 261 -36.13 -1.88 26.36
N ILE A 262 -37.03 -1.34 25.53
CA ILE A 262 -37.98 -0.30 25.90
C ILE A 262 -39.40 -0.86 25.86
N GLN A 263 -40.22 -0.47 26.83
CA GLN A 263 -41.63 -0.82 26.87
C GLN A 263 -42.47 0.34 26.35
N LEU A 264 -43.22 0.08 25.27
CA LEU A 264 -44.05 1.10 24.62
C LEU A 264 -45.46 0.57 24.37
N ARG A 265 -46.46 1.42 24.58
CA ARG A 265 -47.84 1.18 24.13
C ARG A 265 -48.01 1.77 22.73
N ILE A 266 -48.53 0.97 21.80
CA ILE A 266 -48.86 1.40 20.45
C ILE A 266 -50.39 1.36 20.29
N ASN A 267 -50.96 2.41 19.71
CA ASN A 267 -52.39 2.49 19.36
C ASN A 267 -53.33 2.15 20.53
N ASN A 268 -53.06 2.68 21.73
CA ASN A 268 -53.86 2.48 22.94
C ASN A 268 -54.06 1.01 23.37
N ARG A 269 -53.14 0.11 23.04
CA ARG A 269 -53.15 -1.25 23.59
C ARG A 269 -53.04 -1.24 25.13
N ASP A 270 -53.79 -2.13 25.77
CA ASP A 270 -53.81 -2.28 27.23
C ASP A 270 -52.43 -2.70 27.77
N GLU A 271 -51.78 -3.64 27.08
CA GLU A 271 -50.46 -4.16 27.41
C GLU A 271 -49.34 -3.49 26.60
N PRO A 272 -48.21 -3.13 27.23
CA PRO A 272 -47.03 -2.62 26.54
C PRO A 272 -46.33 -3.72 25.73
N LEU A 273 -45.72 -3.33 24.62
CA LEU A 273 -44.86 -4.20 23.82
C LEU A 273 -43.39 -3.96 24.20
N ASN A 274 -42.59 -5.03 24.16
CA ASN A 274 -41.14 -4.97 24.34
C ASN A 274 -40.48 -4.71 22.98
N PHE A 275 -39.76 -3.60 22.87
CA PHE A 275 -38.93 -3.30 21.71
C PHE A 275 -37.46 -3.42 22.08
N VAL A 276 -36.72 -4.21 21.32
CA VAL A 276 -35.25 -4.24 21.41
C VAL A 276 -34.73 -3.05 20.61
N LEU A 277 -33.92 -2.21 21.26
CA LEU A 277 -33.23 -1.14 20.56
C LEU A 277 -32.05 -1.73 19.77
N ASP A 278 -32.24 -1.87 18.47
CA ASP A 278 -31.16 -2.23 17.54
C ASP A 278 -30.45 -0.95 17.10
N THR A 279 -29.20 -0.79 17.53
CA THR A 279 -28.37 0.35 17.14
C THR A 279 -27.67 0.13 15.79
N GLY A 280 -27.82 -1.06 15.19
CA GLY A 280 -27.06 -1.47 14.00
C GLY A 280 -25.57 -1.70 14.27
N SER A 281 -25.16 -1.71 15.54
CA SER A 281 -23.78 -1.96 15.96
C SER A 281 -23.62 -3.39 16.50
N GLY A 282 -22.44 -3.98 16.32
CA GLY A 282 -22.11 -5.28 16.91
C GLY A 282 -22.01 -5.24 18.45
N ILE A 283 -21.81 -4.04 19.03
CA ILE A 283 -21.71 -3.80 20.48
C ILE A 283 -22.29 -2.41 20.77
N SER A 284 -23.33 -2.37 21.60
CA SER A 284 -23.87 -1.12 22.17
C SER A 284 -23.28 -0.90 23.56
N VAL A 285 -22.67 0.26 23.79
CA VAL A 285 -22.17 0.67 25.12
C VAL A 285 -23.17 1.64 25.72
N ILE A 286 -23.68 1.33 26.90
CA ILE A 286 -24.48 2.26 27.71
C ILE A 286 -23.51 2.85 28.72
N SER A 287 -23.32 4.18 28.68
CA SER A 287 -22.53 4.90 29.67
C SER A 287 -23.46 5.73 30.56
N ASP A 288 -23.09 5.85 31.84
CA ASP A 288 -23.73 6.73 32.81
C ASP A 288 -23.52 8.22 32.48
#